data_AF-A0A969Z7N7-F1
#
_entry.id   AF-A0A969Z7N7-F1
#
_cell.length_a   1.000
_cell.length_b   1.000
_cell.length_c   1.000
_cell.angle_alpha   90.00
_cell.angle_beta   90.00
_cell.angle_gamma   90.00
#
_symmetry.space_group_name_H-M   'P 1'
#
loop_
_entity.id
_entity.type
_entity.pdbx_description
1 polymer ?
#
loop_
_entity_poly.entity_id
_entity_poly.type
_entity_poly.pdbx_seq_one_letter_code
_entity_poly.pdbx_strand_id
1 'polypeptide(L)'
;MDKLLVISANNTQVDVDVIRYFNLNNNKYLVYSLNEVDEQNYVKLYAVKVNENEGLIGSNIVDENEWNIVKEKIKEIIMGNKAGNLNVEDLDYRMLTNLRINDYRVFKLSLEFTELLKANKKVFDQVVNPIPEEQPNITPEPVLPPENPTTSTNEPEMDYQALYLAEKTNNERLIKEIEELKNKINSIKDAINNLI
;
A
#
# COMPACT_ATOMS: atom_id res chain seq x y z
N MET A 1 -12.74 -10.14 6.66
CA MET A 1 -11.98 -10.38 5.42
C MET A 1 -11.65 -9.02 4.84
N ASP A 2 -10.41 -8.82 4.38
CA ASP A 2 -10.01 -7.56 3.74
C ASP A 2 -10.59 -7.50 2.33
N LYS A 3 -11.51 -6.57 2.09
CA LYS A 3 -12.14 -6.37 0.80
C LYS A 3 -11.77 -5.02 0.22
N LEU A 4 -11.64 -4.98 -1.11
CA LEU A 4 -11.38 -3.77 -1.86
C LEU A 4 -12.32 -3.72 -3.07
N LEU A 5 -12.95 -2.58 -3.29
CA LEU A 5 -13.75 -2.33 -4.48
C LEU A 5 -12.83 -1.79 -5.59
N VAL A 6 -12.71 -2.53 -6.69
CA VAL A 6 -11.87 -2.16 -7.84
C VAL A 6 -12.71 -1.93 -9.09
N ILE A 7 -12.22 -1.09 -10.00
CA ILE A 7 -12.85 -0.83 -11.30
C ILE A 7 -12.14 -1.69 -12.34
N SER A 8 -12.80 -2.70 -12.87
CA SER A 8 -12.23 -3.55 -13.92
C SER A 8 -12.14 -2.83 -15.27
N ALA A 9 -11.41 -3.42 -16.24
CA ALA A 9 -11.20 -2.84 -17.57
C ALA A 9 -12.50 -2.51 -18.33
N ASN A 10 -13.59 -3.22 -18.05
CA ASN A 10 -14.91 -2.98 -18.65
C ASN A 10 -15.73 -1.89 -17.91
N ASN A 11 -15.10 -1.16 -16.98
CA ASN A 11 -15.72 -0.12 -16.17
C ASN A 11 -16.75 -0.62 -15.13
N THR A 12 -16.73 -1.91 -14.80
CA THR A 12 -17.56 -2.51 -13.75
C THR A 12 -16.81 -2.52 -12.42
N GLN A 13 -17.52 -2.17 -11.34
CA GLN A 13 -17.02 -2.30 -9.98
C GLN A 13 -17.08 -3.76 -9.52
N VAL A 14 -15.98 -4.26 -8.97
CA VAL A 14 -15.84 -5.65 -8.52
C VAL A 14 -15.28 -5.64 -7.11
N ASP A 15 -15.92 -6.35 -6.19
CA ASP A 15 -15.36 -6.62 -4.87
C ASP A 15 -14.33 -7.75 -4.96
N VAL A 16 -13.10 -7.45 -4.52
CA VAL A 16 -12.00 -8.43 -4.49
C VAL A 16 -11.52 -8.67 -3.07
N ASP A 17 -11.07 -9.88 -2.80
CA ASP A 17 -10.44 -10.21 -1.53
C ASP A 17 -8.95 -9.89 -1.59
N VAL A 18 -8.51 -8.97 -0.73
CA VAL A 18 -7.12 -8.53 -0.69
C VAL A 18 -6.28 -9.59 0.00
N ILE A 19 -5.37 -10.20 -0.75
CA ILE A 19 -4.42 -11.17 -0.23
C ILE A 19 -3.24 -10.44 0.38
N ARG A 20 -2.61 -9.51 -0.32
CA ARG A 20 -1.54 -8.66 0.22
C ARG A 20 -1.27 -7.44 -0.65
N TYR A 21 -0.90 -6.33 -0.05
CA TYR A 21 -0.43 -5.13 -0.73
C TYR A 21 0.92 -4.73 -0.13
N PHE A 22 1.97 -4.64 -0.95
CA PHE A 22 3.34 -4.47 -0.46
C PHE A 22 4.22 -3.68 -1.44
N ASN A 23 5.28 -3.08 -0.90
CA ASN A 23 6.34 -2.44 -1.67
C ASN A 23 7.50 -3.43 -1.92
N LEU A 24 8.04 -3.40 -3.14
CA LEU A 24 9.22 -4.16 -3.53
C LEU A 24 10.01 -3.37 -4.59
N ASN A 25 11.25 -3.01 -4.25
CA ASN A 25 12.15 -2.24 -5.13
C ASN A 25 11.48 -0.96 -5.67
N ASN A 26 10.82 -0.21 -4.77
CA ASN A 26 10.07 1.02 -5.05
C ASN A 26 8.84 0.85 -5.98
N ASN A 27 8.41 -0.39 -6.21
CA ASN A 27 7.18 -0.69 -6.93
C ASN A 27 6.15 -1.27 -5.96
N LYS A 28 4.90 -0.88 -6.14
CA LYS A 28 3.78 -1.29 -5.29
C LYS A 28 3.03 -2.42 -5.99
N TYR A 29 2.83 -3.53 -5.28
CA TYR A 29 2.17 -4.71 -5.84
C TYR A 29 0.98 -5.11 -4.99
N LEU A 30 -0.17 -5.30 -5.65
CA LEU A 30 -1.37 -5.84 -5.05
C LEU A 30 -1.58 -7.27 -5.54
N VAL A 31 -1.76 -8.19 -4.60
CA VAL A 31 -2.23 -9.56 -4.83
C VAL A 31 -3.64 -9.67 -4.28
N TYR A 32 -4.58 -10.11 -5.12
CA TYR A 32 -5.99 -10.30 -4.75
C TYR A 32 -6.57 -11.59 -5.32
N SER A 33 -7.75 -11.96 -4.83
CA SER A 33 -8.50 -13.14 -5.24
C SER A 33 -9.95 -12.80 -5.54
N LEU A 34 -10.56 -13.56 -6.45
CA LEU A 34 -12.01 -13.61 -6.68
C LEU A 34 -12.65 -14.83 -5.99
N ASN A 35 -11.92 -15.50 -5.11
CA ASN A 35 -12.31 -16.73 -4.42
C ASN A 35 -12.59 -17.92 -5.34
N GLU A 36 -11.94 -17.93 -6.49
CA GLU A 36 -11.94 -19.07 -7.41
C GLU A 36 -10.97 -20.15 -6.89
N VAL A 37 -11.52 -21.31 -6.52
CA VAL A 37 -10.77 -22.49 -6.08
C VAL A 37 -11.05 -23.62 -7.07
N ASP A 38 -10.01 -24.33 -7.51
CA ASP A 38 -10.17 -25.51 -8.35
C ASP A 38 -10.33 -26.81 -7.56
N GLU A 39 -10.56 -27.91 -8.27
CA GLU A 39 -10.77 -29.25 -7.70
C GLU A 39 -9.58 -29.76 -6.87
N GLN A 40 -8.40 -29.16 -7.04
CA GLN A 40 -7.16 -29.54 -6.36
C GLN A 40 -6.87 -28.63 -5.15
N ASN A 41 -7.82 -27.80 -4.72
CA ASN A 41 -7.67 -26.79 -3.66
C ASN A 41 -6.59 -25.73 -3.95
N TYR A 42 -6.36 -25.41 -5.23
CA TYR A 42 -5.57 -24.25 -5.61
C TYR A 42 -6.48 -23.03 -5.79
N VAL A 43 -6.09 -21.93 -5.16
CA VAL A 43 -6.73 -20.63 -5.28
C VAL A 43 -6.11 -19.90 -6.46
N LYS A 44 -6.96 -19.36 -7.34
CA LYS A 44 -6.54 -18.50 -8.45
C LYS A 44 -6.34 -17.07 -7.92
N LEU A 45 -5.14 -16.56 -8.13
CA LEU A 45 -4.69 -15.26 -7.63
C LEU A 45 -4.30 -14.35 -8.78
N TYR A 46 -4.47 -13.05 -8.53
CA TYR A 46 -4.23 -11.99 -9.48
C TYR A 46 -3.23 -11.01 -8.88
N ALA A 47 -2.12 -10.78 -9.59
CA ALA A 47 -1.11 -9.81 -9.22
C ALA A 47 -1.14 -8.61 -10.17
N VAL A 48 -1.07 -7.41 -9.62
CA VAL A 48 -0.96 -6.17 -10.40
C VAL A 48 0.14 -5.30 -9.82
N LYS A 49 0.82 -4.58 -10.71
CA LYS A 49 1.66 -3.44 -10.35
C LYS A 49 0.79 -2.19 -10.27
N VAL A 50 0.78 -1.53 -9.13
CA VAL A 50 0.00 -0.32 -8.87
C VAL A 50 0.86 0.89 -9.21
N ASN A 51 0.40 1.69 -10.16
CA ASN A 51 0.94 3.01 -10.47
C ASN A 51 0.00 4.07 -9.87
N GLU A 52 0.56 5.16 -9.35
CA GLU A 52 -0.18 6.27 -8.74
C GLU A 52 0.01 7.60 -9.49
N ASN A 53 0.95 7.65 -10.46
CA ASN A 53 1.35 8.88 -11.15
C ASN A 53 0.24 9.44 -12.05
N GLU A 54 -0.56 8.57 -12.67
CA GLU A 54 -1.66 8.92 -13.58
C GLU A 54 -3.03 8.57 -12.97
N GLY A 55 -3.07 8.47 -11.63
CA GLY A 55 -4.15 7.87 -10.87
C GLY A 55 -3.84 6.44 -10.46
N LEU A 56 -4.71 5.83 -9.65
CA LEU A 56 -4.56 4.48 -9.14
C LEU A 56 -4.87 3.45 -10.22
N ILE A 57 -3.83 2.93 -10.88
CA ILE A 57 -3.95 1.99 -11.99
C ILE A 57 -3.16 0.71 -11.68
N GLY A 58 -3.86 -0.42 -11.67
CA GLY A 58 -3.30 -1.76 -11.65
C GLY A 58 -3.03 -2.24 -13.07
N SER A 59 -1.78 -2.62 -13.32
CA SER A 59 -1.29 -3.11 -14.62
C SER A 59 -0.60 -4.46 -14.49
N ASN A 60 -0.52 -5.18 -15.61
CA ASN A 60 0.14 -6.47 -15.70
C ASN A 60 1.66 -6.34 -15.54
N ILE A 61 2.27 -7.34 -14.92
CA ILE A 61 3.72 -7.47 -14.74
C ILE A 61 4.25 -8.24 -15.95
N VAL A 62 4.50 -7.53 -17.05
CA VAL A 62 4.87 -8.13 -18.34
C VAL A 62 6.32 -8.61 -18.37
N ASP A 63 7.23 -7.90 -17.68
CA ASP A 63 8.64 -8.29 -17.63
C ASP A 63 8.82 -9.57 -16.80
N GLU A 64 9.46 -10.59 -17.39
CA GLU A 64 9.66 -11.88 -16.74
C GLU A 64 10.65 -11.82 -15.58
N ASN A 65 11.63 -10.91 -15.63
CA ASN A 65 12.58 -10.77 -14.53
C ASN A 65 11.90 -10.12 -13.32
N GLU A 66 11.12 -9.05 -13.54
CA GLU A 66 10.26 -8.42 -12.54
C GLU A 66 9.29 -9.44 -11.95
N TRP A 67 8.64 -10.25 -12.80
CA TRP A 67 7.76 -11.29 -12.33
C TRP A 67 8.46 -12.37 -11.50
N ASN A 68 9.65 -12.80 -11.90
CA ASN A 68 10.45 -13.73 -11.11
C ASN A 68 10.80 -13.16 -9.74
N ILE A 69 11.16 -11.88 -9.67
CA ILE A 69 11.43 -11.16 -8.41
C ILE A 69 10.17 -11.11 -7.53
N VAL A 70 9.00 -10.83 -8.10
CA VAL A 70 7.71 -10.83 -7.37
C VAL A 70 7.37 -12.22 -6.86
N LYS A 71 7.57 -13.28 -7.66
CA LYS A 71 7.36 -14.67 -7.22
C LYS A 71 8.27 -15.05 -6.05
N GLU A 72 9.56 -14.71 -6.13
CA GLU A 72 10.48 -15.00 -5.02
C GLU A 72 10.09 -14.21 -3.77
N LYS A 73 9.68 -12.94 -3.88
CA LYS A 73 9.16 -12.19 -2.74
C LYS A 73 7.91 -12.83 -2.14
N ILE A 74 6.97 -13.32 -2.96
CA ILE A 74 5.78 -14.04 -2.47
C ILE A 74 6.19 -15.30 -1.69
N LYS A 75 7.15 -16.08 -2.20
CA LYS A 75 7.67 -17.27 -1.49
C LYS A 75 8.33 -16.88 -0.17
N GLU A 76 9.16 -15.84 -0.17
CA GLU A 76 9.80 -15.31 1.05
C GLU A 76 8.77 -14.92 2.10
N ILE A 77 7.69 -14.25 1.71
CA ILE A 77 6.61 -13.86 2.61
C ILE A 77 5.92 -15.10 3.21
N ILE A 78 5.59 -16.10 2.38
CA ILE A 78 4.96 -17.35 2.83
C ILE A 78 5.87 -18.08 3.84
N MET A 79 7.17 -18.20 3.52
CA MET A 79 8.14 -18.83 4.40
C MET A 79 8.35 -18.03 5.69
N GLY A 80 8.43 -16.71 5.59
CA GLY A 80 8.57 -15.80 6.73
C GLY A 80 7.37 -15.88 7.67
N ASN A 81 6.16 -16.00 7.13
CA ASN A 81 4.95 -16.23 7.92
C ASN A 81 4.92 -17.60 8.59
N LYS A 82 5.42 -18.64 7.92
CA LYS A 82 5.54 -19.98 8.50
C LYS A 82 6.58 -20.05 9.62
N ALA A 83 7.68 -19.31 9.49
CA ALA A 83 8.78 -19.30 10.46
C ALA A 83 8.66 -18.21 11.54
N GLY A 84 7.70 -17.29 11.42
CA GLY A 84 7.50 -16.18 12.36
C GLY A 84 8.51 -15.03 12.22
N ASN A 85 9.26 -14.97 11.11
CA ASN A 85 10.29 -13.96 10.83
C ASN A 85 9.99 -13.18 9.54
N LEU A 86 8.73 -12.76 9.39
CA LEU A 86 8.26 -12.02 8.23
C LEU A 86 9.01 -10.69 8.08
N ASN A 87 9.60 -10.48 6.91
CA ASN A 87 10.21 -9.21 6.50
C ASN A 87 9.60 -8.74 5.17
N VAL A 88 8.60 -7.87 5.28
CA VAL A 88 7.94 -7.26 4.13
C VAL A 88 7.47 -5.86 4.48
N GLU A 89 7.61 -4.95 3.52
CA GLU A 89 7.07 -3.60 3.60
C GLU A 89 5.62 -3.64 3.11
N ASP A 90 4.72 -4.03 4.01
CA ASP A 90 3.28 -3.97 3.74
C ASP A 90 2.82 -2.53 3.56
N LEU A 91 1.84 -2.35 2.68
CA LEU A 91 1.18 -1.09 2.39
C LEU A 91 -0.31 -1.17 2.77
N ASP A 92 -0.92 -0.02 3.08
CA ASP A 92 -2.33 0.03 3.42
C ASP A 92 -3.21 -0.04 2.15
N TYR A 93 -3.91 -1.16 1.98
CA TYR A 93 -4.79 -1.36 0.82
C TYR A 93 -5.99 -0.40 0.81
N ARG A 94 -6.34 0.21 1.95
CA ARG A 94 -7.45 1.17 2.06
C ARG A 94 -7.13 2.48 1.33
N MET A 95 -5.86 2.72 0.99
CA MET A 95 -5.44 3.84 0.15
C MET A 95 -5.76 3.63 -1.33
N LEU A 96 -6.15 2.41 -1.74
CA LEU A 96 -6.42 2.03 -3.13
C LEU A 96 -7.85 2.38 -3.58
N THR A 97 -8.44 3.44 -3.03
CA THR A 97 -9.81 3.86 -3.35
C THR A 97 -9.95 4.19 -4.83
N ASN A 98 -10.89 3.54 -5.52
CA ASN A 98 -11.10 3.65 -6.97
C ASN A 98 -9.95 3.11 -7.84
N LEU A 99 -9.17 2.14 -7.35
CA LEU A 99 -8.17 1.44 -8.17
C LEU A 99 -8.80 0.86 -9.44
N ARG A 100 -8.29 1.28 -10.59
CA ARG A 100 -8.65 0.71 -11.89
C ARG A 100 -7.69 -0.41 -12.27
N ILE A 101 -8.21 -1.62 -12.49
CA ILE A 101 -7.43 -2.75 -12.98
C ILE A 101 -7.62 -2.87 -14.49
N ASN A 102 -6.59 -2.47 -15.24
CA ASN A 102 -6.58 -2.55 -16.70
C ASN A 102 -6.17 -3.94 -17.17
N ASP A 103 -5.18 -4.53 -16.51
CA ASP A 103 -4.67 -5.86 -16.80
C ASP A 103 -3.99 -6.43 -15.54
N TYR A 104 -3.77 -7.74 -15.52
CA TYR A 104 -3.26 -8.47 -14.36
C TYR A 104 -2.48 -9.72 -14.75
N ARG A 105 -1.60 -10.16 -13.85
CA ARG A 105 -0.90 -11.43 -13.98
C ARG A 105 -1.59 -12.50 -13.14
N VAL A 106 -1.98 -13.61 -13.76
CA VAL A 106 -2.64 -14.73 -13.10
C VAL A 106 -1.62 -15.77 -12.65
N PHE A 107 -1.81 -16.30 -11.44
CA PHE A 107 -1.07 -17.45 -10.93
C PHE A 107 -1.95 -18.24 -9.95
N LYS A 108 -1.46 -19.40 -9.50
CA LYS A 108 -2.17 -20.27 -8.55
C LYS A 108 -1.28 -20.60 -7.36
N LEU A 109 -1.88 -20.67 -6.18
CA LEU A 109 -1.27 -21.19 -4.95
C LEU A 109 -2.21 -22.18 -4.28
N SER A 110 -1.67 -23.13 -3.52
CA SER A 110 -2.52 -23.97 -2.67
C SER A 110 -3.26 -23.10 -1.65
N LEU A 111 -4.40 -23.58 -1.17
CA LEU A 111 -5.17 -22.90 -0.12
C LEU A 111 -4.30 -22.60 1.12
N GLU A 112 -3.49 -23.57 1.58
CA GLU A 112 -2.57 -23.40 2.70
C GLU A 112 -1.57 -22.25 2.47
N PHE A 113 -0.95 -22.18 1.30
CA PHE A 113 -0.01 -21.10 0.98
C PHE A 113 -0.70 -19.76 0.78
N THR A 114 -1.95 -19.75 0.36
CA THR A 114 -2.75 -18.52 0.24
C THR A 114 -3.07 -17.95 1.62
N GLU A 115 -3.46 -18.79 2.58
CA GLU A 115 -3.68 -18.36 3.97
C GLU A 115 -2.38 -17.89 4.62
N LEU A 116 -1.26 -18.59 4.38
CA LEU A 116 0.05 -18.14 4.85
C LEU A 116 0.46 -16.80 4.21
N LEU A 117 0.18 -16.56 2.93
CA LEU A 117 0.48 -15.27 2.29
C LEU A 117 -0.33 -14.11 2.90
N LYS A 118 -1.57 -14.39 3.32
CA LYS A 118 -2.50 -13.44 3.95
C LYS A 118 -2.21 -13.18 5.43
N ALA A 119 -1.46 -14.04 6.11
CA ALA A 119 -1.19 -13.92 7.53
C ALA A 119 -0.22 -12.79 7.88
N ASN A 120 -0.25 -12.36 9.15
CA ASN A 120 0.66 -11.40 9.78
C ASN A 120 0.88 -10.10 8.97
N LYS A 121 -0.17 -9.60 8.31
CA LYS A 121 -0.11 -8.28 7.65
C LYS A 121 0.12 -7.21 8.70
N LYS A 122 0.87 -6.16 8.33
CA LYS A 122 0.90 -4.93 9.13
C LYS A 122 -0.52 -4.39 9.32
N VAL A 123 -0.90 -4.11 10.56
CA VAL A 123 -2.16 -3.42 10.88
C VAL A 123 -1.89 -1.92 10.78
N PHE A 124 -2.76 -1.23 10.06
CA PHE A 124 -2.73 0.22 9.93
C PHE A 124 -3.90 0.78 10.73
N ASP A 125 -3.62 1.63 11.71
CA ASP A 125 -4.67 2.28 12.49
C ASP A 125 -5.58 3.10 11.57
N GLN A 126 -6.88 3.06 11.83
CA GLN A 126 -7.81 3.97 11.18
C GLN A 126 -7.62 5.34 11.82
N VAL A 127 -7.35 6.37 11.02
CA VAL A 127 -7.63 7.75 11.46
C VAL A 127 -9.14 7.83 11.58
N VAL A 128 -9.67 7.60 12.78
CA VAL A 128 -11.05 7.91 13.10
C VAL A 128 -11.11 9.43 13.06
N ASN A 129 -11.55 9.99 11.94
CA ASN A 129 -12.01 11.37 11.95
C ASN A 129 -13.11 11.43 13.03
N PRO A 130 -12.98 12.23 14.09
CA PRO A 130 -14.07 12.40 15.03
C PRO A 130 -15.28 12.88 14.22
N ILE A 131 -16.32 12.05 14.23
CA ILE A 131 -17.63 12.41 13.73
C ILE A 131 -18.02 13.69 14.49
N PRO A 132 -18.35 14.80 13.81
CA PRO A 132 -18.92 15.95 14.50
C PRO A 132 -20.15 15.45 15.25
N GLU A 133 -20.10 15.50 16.58
CA GLU A 133 -21.25 15.16 17.42
C GLU A 133 -22.43 16.03 16.95
N GLU A 134 -23.43 15.40 16.33
CA GLU A 134 -24.73 16.03 16.14
C GLU A 134 -25.28 16.34 17.54
N GLN A 135 -25.30 17.63 17.87
CA GLN A 135 -25.83 18.13 19.13
C GLN A 135 -27.28 17.65 19.31
N PRO A 136 -27.62 16.92 20.39
CA PRO A 136 -29.01 16.73 20.75
C PRO A 136 -29.56 18.05 21.28
N ASN A 137 -30.52 18.60 20.55
CA ASN A 137 -31.32 19.75 20.95
C ASN A 137 -32.14 19.39 22.21
N ILE A 138 -31.77 19.95 23.38
CA ILE A 138 -32.61 19.94 24.59
C ILE A 138 -32.68 21.36 25.18
N THR A 139 -33.91 21.85 25.28
CA THR A 139 -34.36 23.10 25.91
C THR A 139 -34.24 22.99 27.44
N PRO A 140 -34.03 24.09 28.20
CA PRO A 140 -33.28 24.08 29.46
C PRO A 140 -34.15 23.96 30.72
N GLU A 141 -33.60 23.33 31.76
CA GLU A 141 -33.98 23.59 33.16
C GLU A 141 -32.72 23.55 34.06
N PRO A 142 -32.57 24.41 35.09
CA PRO A 142 -31.28 24.70 35.70
C PRO A 142 -31.07 24.00 37.05
N VAL A 143 -29.92 23.35 37.27
CA VAL A 143 -29.44 23.02 38.63
C VAL A 143 -27.89 23.08 38.69
N LEU A 144 -27.39 23.79 39.70
CA LEU A 144 -25.99 24.12 40.05
C LEU A 144 -25.22 22.95 40.72
N PRO A 145 -23.88 23.03 40.93
CA PRO A 145 -22.89 21.94 40.77
C PRO A 145 -22.47 21.23 42.08
N PRO A 146 -21.60 20.19 42.01
CA PRO A 146 -20.23 20.39 42.51
C PRO A 146 -19.07 19.67 41.75
N GLU A 147 -17.98 20.42 41.57
CA GLU A 147 -16.51 20.16 41.62
C GLU A 147 -15.86 18.78 41.30
N ASN A 148 -15.04 18.78 40.22
CA ASN A 148 -13.62 18.34 39.99
C ASN A 148 -13.11 16.92 40.39
N PRO A 149 -12.06 16.32 39.75
CA PRO A 149 -10.90 16.99 39.09
C PRO A 149 -10.37 16.42 37.74
N THR A 150 -9.57 17.28 37.11
CA THR A 150 -8.62 17.15 35.99
C THR A 150 -7.88 15.81 35.78
N THR A 151 -7.63 15.46 34.52
CA THR A 151 -6.28 15.07 34.06
C THR A 151 -6.04 15.50 32.61
N SER A 152 -5.25 16.56 32.47
CA SER A 152 -4.49 16.88 31.27
C SER A 152 -3.42 15.80 31.08
N THR A 153 -3.36 15.21 29.90
CA THR A 153 -2.17 14.53 29.40
C THR A 153 -1.76 15.25 28.12
N ASN A 154 -0.68 16.02 28.24
CA ASN A 154 0.01 16.60 27.12
C ASN A 154 0.70 15.47 26.35
N GLU A 155 0.09 14.98 25.28
CA GLU A 155 0.82 14.27 24.22
C GLU A 155 1.43 15.32 23.28
N PRO A 156 2.68 15.11 22.80
CA PRO A 156 3.28 16.02 21.85
C PRO A 156 2.43 16.02 20.58
N GLU A 157 1.74 17.12 20.34
CA GLU A 157 0.98 17.36 19.12
C GLU A 157 1.97 17.25 17.94
N MET A 158 1.91 16.12 17.24
CA MET A 158 2.78 15.86 16.10
C MET A 158 2.40 16.86 15.02
N ASP A 159 3.26 17.84 14.75
CA ASP A 159 3.04 18.85 13.73
C ASP A 159 3.16 18.20 12.34
N TYR A 160 2.06 17.63 11.88
CA TYR A 160 1.93 16.98 10.57
C TYR A 160 2.28 17.93 9.42
N GLN A 161 2.08 19.25 9.61
CA GLN A 161 2.44 20.24 8.62
C GLN A 161 3.96 20.38 8.53
N ALA A 162 4.67 20.40 9.67
CA ALA A 162 6.14 20.39 9.69
C ALA A 162 6.72 19.11 9.07
N LEU A 163 6.15 17.94 9.37
CA LEU A 163 6.59 16.66 8.78
C LEU A 163 6.39 16.62 7.26
N TYR A 164 5.22 17.04 6.76
CA TYR A 164 4.95 17.11 5.33
C TYR A 164 5.91 18.08 4.61
N LEU A 165 6.18 19.25 5.21
CA LEU A 165 7.11 20.23 4.65
C LEU A 165 8.56 19.71 4.65
N ALA A 166 8.97 19.02 5.70
CA ALA A 166 10.30 18.40 5.79
C ALA A 166 10.48 17.31 4.72
N GLU A 167 9.48 16.44 4.55
CA GLU A 167 9.49 15.38 3.54
C GLU A 167 9.49 15.95 2.13
N LYS A 168 8.66 16.96 1.86
CA LYS A 168 8.65 17.68 0.58
C LYS A 168 10.01 18.31 0.27
N THR A 169 10.63 18.97 1.26
CA THR A 169 11.96 19.58 1.12
C THR A 169 13.02 18.51 0.83
N ASN A 170 12.95 17.36 1.49
CA ASN A 170 13.87 16.26 1.26
C ASN A 170 13.72 15.70 -0.16
N ASN A 171 12.48 15.54 -0.65
CA ASN A 171 12.20 15.09 -2.01
C ASN A 171 12.70 16.08 -3.07
N GLU A 172 12.50 17.38 -2.87
CA GLU A 172 13.05 18.41 -3.76
C GLU A 172 14.59 18.39 -3.80
N ARG A 173 15.24 18.10 -2.66
CA ARG A 173 16.70 17.94 -2.59
C ARG A 173 17.16 16.69 -3.35
N LEU A 174 16.51 15.56 -3.14
CA LEU A 174 16.84 14.30 -3.81
C LEU A 174 16.66 14.40 -5.34
N ILE A 175 15.62 15.10 -5.81
CA ILE A 175 15.42 15.36 -7.25
C ILE A 175 16.60 16.16 -7.82
N LYS A 176 17.09 17.19 -7.12
CA LYS A 176 18.25 17.97 -7.56
C LYS A 176 19.52 17.12 -7.62
N GLU A 177 19.73 16.26 -6.63
CA GLU A 177 20.89 15.36 -6.58
C GLU A 177 20.86 14.33 -7.73
N ILE A 178 19.69 13.80 -8.06
CA ILE A 178 19.49 12.90 -9.21
C ILE A 178 19.85 13.62 -10.51
N GLU A 179 19.39 14.85 -10.72
CA GLU A 179 19.73 15.62 -11.92
C GLU A 179 21.23 15.93 -12.02
N GLU A 180 21.88 16.22 -10.90
CA GLU A 180 23.33 16.42 -10.86
C GLU A 180 24.08 15.13 -11.24
N LEU A 181 23.66 13.99 -10.71
CA LEU A 181 24.25 12.68 -11.04
C LEU A 181 24.04 12.31 -12.50
N LYS A 182 22.85 12.56 -13.07
CA LYS A 182 22.59 12.36 -14.51
C LYS A 182 23.53 13.18 -15.37
N ASN A 183 23.73 14.45 -15.01
CA ASN A 183 24.65 15.33 -15.74
C ASN A 183 26.10 14.81 -15.68
N LYS A 184 26.57 14.39 -14.49
CA LYS A 184 27.91 13.79 -14.34
C LYS A 184 28.07 12.53 -15.19
N ILE A 185 27.06 11.64 -15.20
CA ILE A 185 27.07 10.43 -16.03
C ILE A 185 27.17 10.78 -17.52
N ASN A 186 26.41 11.77 -17.99
CA ASN A 186 26.46 12.21 -19.38
C ASN A 186 27.84 12.78 -19.74
N SER A 187 28.43 13.62 -18.88
CA SER A 187 29.79 14.13 -19.11
C SER A 187 30.85 13.02 -19.16
N ILE A 188 30.72 11.98 -18.33
CA ILE A 188 31.61 10.82 -18.37
C ILE A 188 31.44 10.04 -19.68
N LYS A 189 30.19 9.83 -20.13
CA LYS A 189 29.92 9.18 -21.42
C LYS A 189 30.55 9.94 -22.58
N ASP A 190 30.41 11.26 -22.60
CA ASP A 190 30.99 12.10 -23.64
C ASP A 190 32.53 12.04 -23.61
N ALA A 191 33.14 12.04 -22.42
CA ALA A 191 34.58 11.90 -22.27
C ALA A 191 35.10 10.55 -22.79
N ILE A 192 34.38 9.45 -22.52
CA ILE A 192 34.72 8.12 -23.05
C ILE A 192 34.58 8.07 -24.57
N ASN A 193 33.50 8.64 -25.12
CA ASN A 193 33.26 8.66 -26.56
C ASN A 193 34.31 9.47 -27.33
N ASN A 194 34.97 10.44 -26.68
CA ASN A 194 36.06 11.22 -27.27
C ASN A 194 37.45 10.54 -27.15
N LEU A 195 37.54 9.39 -26.50
CA LEU A 195 38.79 8.63 -26.27
C LEU A 195 38.90 7.35 -27.13
N ILE A 196 37.87 7.00 -27.90
CA ILE A 196 37.78 5.84 -28.80
C ILE A 196 37.64 6.35 -30.23
#